data_AF-A0A2N2ERW3-F1
#
_entry.id   AF-A0A2N2ERW3-F1
#
_cell.length_a   1.000
_cell.length_b   1.000
_cell.length_c   1.000
_cell.angle_alpha   90.00
_cell.angle_beta   90.00
_cell.angle_gamma   90.00
#
_symmetry.space_group_name_H-M   'P 1'
#
loop_
_entity.id
_entity.type
_entity.pdbx_description
1 polymer ?
#
loop_
_entity_poly.entity_id
_entity_poly.type
_entity_poly.pdbx_seq_one_letter_code
_entity_poly.pdbx_strand_id
1 'polypeptide(L)'
;MIMEKERAIQCVPVELMERLRDLAARLWESKSPASVHLTAILEEFEPDVKSLGQLVKEYDEDYAERLQAGQSKYEQKEGGLKTEIEGLKTRLAKSETARAEALKRLEEFRAVLSDRETLLAEMKMRTAEQEGELNSKYVSRMQELYEKVSKKEMDLLLRWEDKNRAQEARAQEFESERAARERQLKLREKALEEEFNARKSELIRTFDRIREGLEAREKALAAREAQQPAKGGGI
;
A
#
# COMPACT_ATOMS: atom_id res chain seq x y z
N MET A 1 1.72 64.72 -56.53
CA MET A 1 2.34 65.96 -56.00
C MET A 1 2.91 66.71 -57.18
N ILE A 2 2.47 67.97 -57.34
CA ILE A 2 2.92 68.87 -58.39
C ILE A 2 4.35 69.26 -58.00
N MET A 3 5.37 68.72 -58.68
CA MET A 3 6.75 69.16 -58.48
C MET A 3 6.85 70.56 -59.07
N GLU A 4 6.78 71.57 -58.19
CA GLU A 4 7.06 72.96 -58.53
C GLU A 4 8.40 73.00 -59.25
N LYS A 5 8.40 73.64 -60.42
CA LYS A 5 9.57 73.88 -61.29
C LYS A 5 10.84 74.01 -60.44
N GLU A 6 11.64 72.95 -60.45
CA GLU A 6 12.94 72.91 -59.79
C GLU A 6 13.72 74.13 -60.27
N ARG A 7 13.82 75.14 -59.39
CA ARG A 7 14.69 76.28 -59.63
C ARG A 7 16.09 75.71 -59.58
N ALA A 8 16.66 75.40 -60.74
CA ALA A 8 18.06 75.02 -60.86
C ALA A 8 18.86 76.04 -60.05
N ILE A 9 19.56 75.57 -59.02
CA ILE A 9 20.36 76.43 -58.16
C ILE A 9 21.48 76.96 -59.05
N GLN A 10 21.33 78.20 -59.51
CA GLN A 10 22.33 78.87 -60.35
C GLN A 10 23.05 79.92 -59.50
N CYS A 11 24.38 79.88 -59.52
CA CYS A 11 25.21 80.84 -58.80
C CYS A 11 25.05 82.28 -59.35
N VAL A 12 24.64 82.41 -60.61
CA VAL A 12 24.26 83.67 -61.25
C VAL A 12 22.95 83.44 -62.01
N PRO A 13 21.89 84.24 -61.78
CA PRO A 13 20.66 84.12 -62.54
C PRO A 13 20.95 84.25 -64.04
N VAL A 14 20.54 83.27 -64.85
CA VAL A 14 20.68 83.34 -66.31
C VAL A 14 20.08 84.63 -66.88
N GLU A 15 18.98 85.09 -66.30
CA GLU A 15 18.32 86.36 -66.60
C GLU A 15 19.24 87.59 -66.44
N LEU A 16 20.21 87.56 -65.51
CA LEU A 16 21.18 88.63 -65.29
C LEU A 16 22.29 88.60 -66.36
N MET A 17 22.78 87.41 -66.70
CA MET A 17 23.79 87.23 -67.77
C MET A 17 23.23 87.60 -69.14
N GLU A 18 21.98 87.25 -69.42
CA GLU A 18 21.27 87.64 -70.64
C GLU A 18 21.11 89.17 -70.71
N ARG A 19 20.67 89.83 -69.63
CA ARG A 19 20.59 91.29 -69.57
C ARG A 19 21.93 91.99 -69.77
N LEU A 20 23.02 91.43 -69.24
CA LEU A 20 24.37 91.97 -69.41
C LEU A 20 24.88 91.78 -70.85
N ARG A 21 24.57 90.65 -71.50
CA ARG A 21 24.85 90.43 -72.93
C ARG A 21 24.07 91.39 -73.83
N ASP A 22 22.78 91.60 -73.54
CA ASP A 22 21.95 92.57 -74.25
C ASP A 22 22.48 94.01 -74.10
N LEU A 23 22.94 94.36 -72.89
CA LEU A 23 23.57 95.65 -72.62
C LEU A 23 24.89 95.81 -73.38
N ALA A 24 25.73 94.77 -73.42
CA ALA A 24 26.97 94.75 -74.20
C ALA A 24 26.71 94.95 -75.70
N ALA A 25 25.68 94.28 -76.25
CA ALA A 25 25.27 94.43 -77.64
C ALA A 25 24.80 95.86 -77.96
N ARG A 26 23.97 96.46 -77.11
CA ARG A 26 23.52 97.86 -77.28
C ARG A 26 24.68 98.86 -77.20
N LEU A 27 25.61 98.65 -76.27
CA LEU A 27 26.78 99.51 -76.12
C LEU A 27 27.72 99.41 -77.33
N TRP A 28 27.83 98.22 -77.93
CA TRP A 28 28.60 97.97 -79.15
C TRP A 28 27.99 98.72 -80.35
N GLU A 29 26.67 98.67 -80.51
CA GLU A 29 25.94 99.44 -81.53
C GLU A 29 26.15 100.96 -81.37
N SER A 30 26.22 101.45 -80.13
CA SER A 30 26.51 102.87 -79.84
C SER A 30 27.98 103.26 -79.95
N LYS A 31 28.88 102.34 -80.35
CA LYS A 31 30.35 102.54 -80.45
C LYS A 31 31.01 102.96 -79.12
N SER A 32 30.45 102.52 -77.99
CA SER A 32 31.01 102.84 -76.67
C SER A 32 32.17 101.90 -76.34
N PRO A 33 33.35 102.41 -75.91
CA PRO A 33 34.46 101.56 -75.48
C PRO A 33 34.11 100.69 -74.26
N ALA A 34 33.08 101.05 -73.49
CA ALA A 34 32.58 100.24 -72.38
C ALA A 34 32.02 98.87 -72.82
N SER A 35 31.59 98.73 -74.08
CA SER A 35 31.13 97.43 -74.63
C SER A 35 32.26 96.41 -74.68
N VAL A 36 33.47 96.83 -75.10
CA VAL A 36 34.66 95.98 -75.14
C VAL A 36 35.01 95.47 -73.75
N HIS A 37 34.99 96.36 -72.76
CA HIS A 37 35.27 96.00 -71.36
C HIS A 37 34.21 95.07 -70.78
N LEU A 38 32.93 95.32 -71.04
CA LEU A 38 31.84 94.47 -70.55
C LEU A 38 31.87 93.08 -71.21
N THR A 39 32.12 93.00 -72.52
CA THR A 39 32.28 91.72 -73.23
C THR A 39 33.49 90.95 -72.71
N ALA A 40 34.63 91.61 -72.49
CA ALA A 40 35.82 90.97 -71.92
C ALA A 40 35.55 90.39 -70.52
N ILE A 41 34.83 91.13 -69.65
CA ILE A 41 34.41 90.64 -68.33
C ILE A 41 33.46 89.45 -68.47
N LEU A 42 32.47 89.52 -69.37
CA LEU A 42 31.54 88.42 -69.59
C LEU A 42 32.26 87.16 -70.10
N GLU A 43 33.23 87.31 -71.01
CA GLU A 43 34.05 86.20 -71.51
C GLU A 43 34.98 85.63 -70.45
N GLU A 44 35.52 86.47 -69.55
CA GLU A 44 36.38 86.06 -68.44
C GLU A 44 35.61 85.20 -67.41
N PHE A 45 34.38 85.60 -67.05
CA PHE A 45 33.58 84.91 -66.03
C PHE A 45 32.64 83.82 -66.57
N GLU A 46 32.32 83.79 -67.87
CA GLU A 46 31.49 82.74 -68.47
C GLU A 46 31.98 81.30 -68.21
N PRO A 47 33.29 80.96 -68.33
CA PRO A 47 33.77 79.62 -68.00
C PRO A 47 33.56 79.28 -66.51
N ASP A 48 33.74 80.23 -65.60
CA ASP A 48 33.55 80.03 -64.16
C ASP A 48 32.07 79.80 -63.82
N VAL A 49 31.16 80.55 -64.44
CA VAL A 49 29.70 80.35 -64.26
C VAL A 49 29.26 78.98 -64.78
N LYS A 50 29.81 78.51 -65.90
CA LYS A 50 29.54 77.16 -66.42
C LYS A 50 30.11 76.07 -65.52
N SER A 51 31.34 76.26 -65.04
CA SER A 51 32.02 75.34 -64.10
C SER A 51 31.24 75.21 -62.80
N LEU A 52 30.82 76.32 -62.19
CA LEU A 52 29.98 76.31 -60.98
C LEU A 52 28.62 75.64 -61.22
N GLY A 53 28.00 75.89 -62.38
CA GLY A 53 26.75 75.22 -62.75
C GLY A 53 26.88 73.71 -62.93
N GLN A 54 28.03 73.23 -63.40
CA GLN A 54 28.35 71.79 -63.46
C GLN A 54 28.58 71.23 -62.05
N LEU A 55 29.38 71.91 -61.22
CA LEU A 55 29.64 71.51 -59.85
C LEU A 55 28.34 71.35 -59.04
N VAL A 56 27.41 72.30 -59.15
CA VAL A 56 26.11 72.22 -58.46
C VAL A 56 25.30 71.00 -58.93
N LYS A 57 25.28 70.71 -60.23
CA LYS A 57 24.60 69.52 -60.75
C LYS A 57 25.22 68.23 -60.24
N GLU A 58 26.54 68.13 -60.26
CA GLU A 58 27.26 66.97 -59.71
C GLU A 58 26.95 66.78 -58.22
N TYR A 59 26.87 67.86 -57.45
CA TYR A 59 26.45 67.81 -56.05
C TYR A 59 25.00 67.36 -55.89
N ASP A 60 24.06 67.90 -56.67
CA ASP A 60 22.65 67.52 -56.62
C ASP A 60 22.46 66.04 -56.99
N GLU A 61 23.20 65.56 -58.00
CA GLU A 61 23.24 64.16 -58.41
C GLU A 61 23.80 63.27 -57.29
N ASP A 62 24.95 63.61 -56.69
CA ASP A 62 25.53 62.85 -55.56
C ASP A 62 24.60 62.84 -54.33
N TYR A 63 23.96 63.96 -54.01
CA TYR A 63 22.97 64.02 -52.93
C TYR A 63 21.73 63.16 -53.23
N ALA A 64 21.20 63.21 -54.45
CA ALA A 64 20.07 62.39 -54.87
C ALA A 64 20.41 60.89 -54.81
N GLU A 65 21.60 60.50 -55.28
CA GLU A 65 22.08 59.13 -55.20
C GLU A 65 22.22 58.65 -53.76
N ARG A 66 22.81 59.46 -52.87
CA ARG A 66 22.93 59.14 -51.44
C ARG A 66 21.58 59.01 -50.77
N LEU A 67 20.63 59.88 -51.10
CA LEU A 67 19.27 59.83 -50.58
C LEU A 67 18.57 58.55 -51.03
N GLN A 68 18.65 58.22 -52.32
CA GLN A 68 18.05 57.00 -52.88
C GLN A 68 18.68 55.74 -52.28
N ALA A 69 20.01 55.69 -52.16
CA ALA A 69 20.72 54.59 -51.52
C ALA A 69 20.34 54.45 -50.03
N GLY A 70 20.12 55.56 -49.34
CA GLY A 70 19.61 55.58 -47.97
C GLY A 70 18.20 55.01 -47.88
N GLN A 71 17.28 55.52 -48.71
CA GLN A 71 15.90 55.05 -48.79
C GLN A 71 15.82 53.55 -49.08
N SER A 72 16.54 53.05 -50.09
CA SER A 72 16.55 51.63 -50.43
C SER A 72 17.07 50.76 -49.28
N LYS A 73 18.09 51.20 -48.54
CA LYS A 73 18.58 50.50 -47.34
C LYS A 73 17.53 50.43 -46.24
N TYR A 74 16.78 51.51 -46.01
CA TYR A 74 15.71 51.51 -45.01
C TYR A 74 14.53 50.64 -45.43
N GLU A 75 14.12 50.68 -46.70
CA GLU A 75 13.08 49.81 -47.25
C GLU A 75 13.45 48.33 -47.13
N GLN A 76 14.70 47.97 -47.44
CA GLN A 76 15.19 46.60 -47.26
C GLN A 76 15.16 46.17 -45.79
N LYS A 77 15.59 47.04 -44.87
CA LYS A 77 15.53 46.76 -43.42
C LYS A 77 14.09 46.61 -42.94
N GLU A 78 13.19 47.47 -43.39
CA GLU A 78 11.77 47.40 -43.03
C GLU A 78 11.13 46.11 -43.56
N GLY A 79 11.44 45.71 -44.79
CA GLY A 79 11.03 44.42 -45.34
C GLY A 79 11.56 43.24 -44.53
N GLY A 80 12.83 43.27 -44.17
CA GLY A 80 13.46 42.26 -43.30
C GLY A 80 12.75 42.15 -41.95
N LEU A 81 12.50 43.28 -41.28
CA LEU A 81 11.79 43.30 -40.01
C LEU A 81 10.34 42.81 -40.14
N LYS A 82 9.62 43.15 -41.22
CA LYS A 82 8.25 42.66 -41.47
C LYS A 82 8.23 41.14 -41.62
N THR A 83 9.15 40.58 -42.41
CA THR A 83 9.25 39.12 -42.58
C THR A 83 9.63 38.41 -41.28
N GLU A 84 10.51 38.99 -40.47
CA GLU A 84 10.85 38.45 -39.15
C GLU A 84 9.64 38.48 -38.20
N ILE A 85 8.88 39.59 -38.17
CA ILE A 85 7.66 39.72 -37.39
C ILE A 85 6.63 38.65 -37.78
N GLU A 86 6.42 38.43 -39.08
CA GLU A 86 5.52 37.38 -39.56
C GLU A 86 6.02 35.98 -39.17
N GLY A 87 7.32 35.73 -39.31
CA GLY A 87 7.96 34.49 -38.87
C GLY A 87 7.75 34.23 -37.37
N LEU A 88 7.96 35.24 -36.53
CA LEU A 88 7.74 35.14 -35.08
C LEU A 88 6.28 34.92 -34.74
N LYS A 89 5.35 35.62 -35.40
CA LYS A 89 3.90 35.40 -35.21
C LYS A 89 3.49 33.97 -35.53
N THR A 90 3.98 33.40 -36.62
CA THR A 90 3.66 32.01 -36.99
C THR A 90 4.24 31.01 -36.00
N ARG A 91 5.46 31.24 -35.50
CA ARG A 91 6.09 30.41 -34.46
C ARG A 91 5.32 30.48 -33.14
N LEU A 92 4.90 31.68 -32.74
CA LEU A 92 4.11 31.88 -31.54
C LEU A 92 2.77 31.14 -31.63
N ALA A 93 2.04 31.29 -32.74
CA ALA A 93 0.78 30.59 -32.96
C ALA A 93 0.94 29.05 -32.89
N LYS A 94 1.99 28.50 -33.52
CA LYS A 94 2.30 27.07 -33.44
C LYS A 94 2.62 26.62 -32.00
N SER A 95 3.34 27.45 -31.25
CA SER A 95 3.64 27.15 -29.85
C SER A 95 2.39 27.18 -28.98
N GLU A 96 1.48 28.11 -29.22
CA GLU A 96 0.21 28.22 -28.49
C GLU A 96 -0.71 27.02 -28.77
N THR A 97 -0.80 26.57 -30.02
CA THR A 97 -1.58 25.36 -30.36
C THR A 97 -0.99 24.11 -29.71
N ALA A 98 0.33 23.94 -29.77
CA ALA A 98 1.01 22.82 -29.12
C ALA A 98 0.81 22.84 -27.59
N ARG A 99 0.85 24.02 -26.97
CA ARG A 99 0.57 24.19 -25.54
C ARG A 99 -0.87 23.82 -25.20
N ALA A 100 -1.84 24.23 -26.02
CA ALA A 100 -3.25 23.90 -25.81
C ALA A 100 -3.50 22.39 -25.91
N GLU A 101 -2.89 21.70 -26.86
CA GLU A 101 -2.96 20.24 -26.98
C GLU A 101 -2.31 19.53 -25.79
N ALA A 102 -1.14 20.00 -25.34
CA ALA A 102 -0.46 19.45 -24.17
C ALA A 102 -1.31 19.59 -22.89
N LEU A 103 -1.99 20.73 -22.72
CA LEU A 103 -2.90 20.95 -21.60
C LEU A 103 -4.10 20.00 -21.63
N LYS A 104 -4.72 19.79 -22.80
CA LYS A 104 -5.80 18.80 -22.95
C LYS A 104 -5.35 17.39 -22.57
N ARG A 105 -4.17 16.95 -23.04
CA ARG A 105 -3.60 15.65 -22.66
C ARG A 105 -3.33 15.54 -21.16
N LEU A 106 -2.87 16.63 -20.53
CA LEU A 106 -2.67 16.66 -19.08
C LEU A 106 -3.99 16.52 -18.30
N GLU A 107 -5.07 17.14 -18.78
CA GLU A 107 -6.41 16.99 -18.20
C GLU A 107 -6.93 15.55 -18.34
N GLU A 108 -6.76 14.95 -19.53
CA GLU A 108 -7.09 13.53 -19.77
C GLU A 108 -6.30 12.60 -18.83
N PHE A 109 -4.98 12.79 -18.71
CA PHE A 109 -4.16 11.98 -17.80
C PHE A 109 -4.55 12.16 -16.34
N ARG A 110 -4.92 13.38 -15.90
CA ARG A 110 -5.41 13.62 -14.54
C ARG A 110 -6.72 12.90 -14.27
N ALA A 111 -7.66 12.92 -15.22
CA ALA A 111 -8.91 12.19 -15.09
C ALA A 111 -8.67 10.68 -14.96
N VAL A 112 -7.83 10.11 -15.85
CA VAL A 112 -7.47 8.68 -15.79
C VAL A 112 -6.77 8.33 -14.48
N LEU A 113 -5.89 9.18 -13.97
CA LEU A 113 -5.22 8.96 -12.68
C LEU A 113 -6.23 8.93 -11.53
N SER A 114 -7.13 9.91 -11.49
CA SER A 114 -8.20 9.97 -10.48
C SER A 114 -9.06 8.70 -10.49
N ASP A 115 -9.48 8.25 -11.67
CA ASP A 115 -10.28 7.02 -11.82
C ASP A 115 -9.52 5.76 -11.38
N ARG A 116 -8.21 5.73 -11.59
CA ARG A 116 -7.36 4.62 -11.13
C ARG A 116 -7.15 4.64 -9.62
N GLU A 117 -7.01 5.81 -9.02
CA GLU A 117 -6.89 5.97 -7.58
C GLU A 117 -8.17 5.54 -6.85
N THR A 118 -9.35 5.91 -7.38
CA THR A 118 -10.63 5.47 -6.81
C THR A 118 -10.80 3.95 -6.93
N LEU A 119 -10.53 3.37 -8.10
CA LEU A 119 -10.60 1.92 -8.30
C LEU A 119 -9.62 1.16 -7.39
N LEU A 120 -8.42 1.71 -7.17
CA LEU A 120 -7.44 1.12 -6.27
C LEU A 120 -7.92 1.19 -4.81
N ALA A 121 -8.55 2.29 -4.39
CA ALA A 121 -9.15 2.41 -3.07
C ALA A 121 -10.29 1.40 -2.85
N GLU A 122 -11.19 1.25 -3.83
CA GLU A 122 -12.27 0.26 -3.80
C GLU A 122 -11.73 -1.17 -3.68
N MET A 123 -10.72 -1.52 -4.49
CA MET A 123 -10.11 -2.85 -4.44
C MET A 123 -9.46 -3.12 -3.08
N LYS A 124 -8.77 -2.14 -2.50
CA LYS A 124 -8.20 -2.26 -1.14
C LYS A 124 -9.28 -2.51 -0.09
N MET A 125 -10.41 -1.78 -0.15
CA MET A 125 -11.51 -1.99 0.77
C MET A 125 -12.10 -3.40 0.64
N ARG A 126 -12.37 -3.85 -0.59
CA ARG A 126 -12.88 -5.22 -0.84
C ARG A 126 -11.94 -6.30 -0.33
N THR A 127 -10.63 -6.13 -0.54
CA THR A 127 -9.64 -7.10 -0.01
C THR A 127 -9.64 -7.11 1.51
N ALA A 128 -9.68 -5.95 2.17
CA ALA A 128 -9.75 -5.88 3.62
C ALA A 128 -11.04 -6.51 4.19
N GLU A 129 -12.18 -6.30 3.52
CA GLU A 129 -13.45 -6.94 3.88
C GLU A 129 -13.37 -8.48 3.74
N GLN A 130 -12.84 -8.98 2.63
CA GLN A 130 -12.67 -10.41 2.39
C GLN A 130 -11.71 -11.05 3.41
N GLU A 131 -10.60 -10.39 3.73
CA GLU A 131 -9.68 -10.84 4.78
C GLU A 131 -10.36 -10.86 6.14
N GLY A 132 -11.16 -9.83 6.47
CA GLY A 132 -11.96 -9.77 7.69
C GLY A 132 -12.97 -10.91 7.79
N GLU A 133 -13.71 -11.19 6.71
CA GLU A 133 -14.67 -12.30 6.65
C GLU A 133 -13.98 -13.66 6.82
N LEU A 134 -12.86 -13.88 6.13
CA LEU A 134 -12.10 -15.12 6.23
C LEU A 134 -11.57 -15.32 7.64
N ASN A 135 -11.02 -14.28 8.25
CA ASN A 135 -10.53 -14.34 9.62
C ASN A 135 -11.67 -14.61 10.61
N SER A 136 -12.82 -13.95 10.45
CA SER A 136 -14.01 -14.22 11.27
C SER A 136 -14.47 -15.68 11.16
N LYS A 137 -14.51 -16.23 9.94
CA LYS A 137 -14.86 -17.65 9.70
C LYS A 137 -13.86 -18.59 10.35
N TYR A 138 -12.56 -18.28 10.24
CA TYR A 138 -11.49 -19.06 10.85
C TYR A 138 -11.61 -19.07 12.38
N VAL A 139 -11.75 -17.90 13.01
CA VAL A 139 -11.90 -17.76 14.46
C VAL A 139 -13.14 -18.50 14.96
N SER A 140 -14.29 -18.32 14.30
CA SER A 140 -15.51 -19.05 14.64
C SER A 140 -15.31 -20.55 14.56
N ARG A 141 -14.64 -21.05 13.52
CA ARG A 141 -14.39 -22.48 13.36
C ARG A 141 -13.43 -23.03 14.42
N MET A 142 -12.42 -22.25 14.79
CA MET A 142 -11.51 -22.61 15.87
C MET A 142 -12.24 -22.68 17.21
N GLN A 143 -13.10 -21.70 17.52
CA GLN A 143 -13.94 -21.71 18.72
C GLN A 143 -14.84 -22.95 18.78
N GLU A 144 -15.53 -23.28 17.69
CA GLU A 144 -16.35 -24.50 17.61
C GLU A 144 -15.54 -25.78 17.87
N LEU A 145 -14.30 -25.85 17.39
CA LEU A 145 -13.42 -27.01 17.60
C LEU A 145 -13.00 -27.09 19.07
N TYR A 146 -12.62 -25.98 19.68
CA TYR A 146 -12.30 -25.94 21.11
C TYR A 146 -13.48 -26.35 21.98
N GLU A 147 -14.68 -25.84 21.70
CA GLU A 147 -15.91 -26.24 22.41
C GLU A 147 -16.20 -27.74 22.27
N LYS A 148 -16.05 -28.29 21.06
CA LYS A 148 -16.24 -29.73 20.81
C LYS A 148 -15.23 -30.59 21.55
N VAL A 149 -13.97 -30.17 21.60
CA VAL A 149 -12.92 -30.89 22.33
C VAL A 149 -13.20 -30.82 23.83
N SER A 150 -13.44 -29.63 24.37
CA SER A 150 -13.75 -29.43 25.78
C SER A 150 -14.98 -30.25 26.22
N LYS A 151 -16.04 -30.27 25.41
CA LYS A 151 -17.22 -31.11 25.67
C LYS A 151 -16.88 -32.60 25.70
N LYS A 152 -16.08 -33.10 24.76
CA LYS A 152 -15.65 -34.50 24.74
C LYS A 152 -14.78 -34.86 25.94
N GLU A 153 -13.90 -33.96 26.37
CA GLU A 153 -13.06 -34.14 27.55
C GLU A 153 -13.93 -34.24 28.81
N MET A 154 -14.90 -33.34 28.98
CA MET A 154 -15.88 -33.43 30.07
C MET A 154 -16.69 -34.72 30.03
N ASP A 155 -17.22 -35.11 28.86
CA ASP A 155 -17.98 -36.36 28.71
C ASP A 155 -17.14 -37.60 29.07
N LEU A 156 -15.86 -37.61 28.71
CA LEU A 156 -14.92 -38.69 29.05
C LEU A 156 -14.61 -38.72 30.56
N LEU A 157 -14.40 -37.56 31.17
CA LEU A 157 -14.20 -37.43 32.62
C LEU A 157 -15.42 -37.95 33.39
N LEU A 158 -16.63 -37.52 33.01
CA LEU A 158 -17.86 -38.00 33.64
C LEU A 158 -18.03 -39.52 33.51
N ARG A 159 -17.79 -40.08 32.31
CA ARG A 159 -17.83 -41.54 32.11
C ARG A 159 -16.79 -42.27 32.95
N TRP A 160 -15.61 -41.69 33.11
CA TRP A 160 -14.56 -42.25 33.93
C TRP A 160 -14.93 -42.21 35.42
N GLU A 161 -15.46 -41.08 35.91
CA GLU A 161 -15.96 -40.91 37.27
C GLU A 161 -17.08 -41.90 37.59
N ASP A 162 -18.06 -42.05 36.70
CA ASP A 162 -19.16 -43.00 36.85
C ASP A 162 -18.66 -44.45 36.90
N LYS A 163 -17.73 -44.81 36.00
CA LYS A 163 -17.11 -46.14 36.00
C LYS A 163 -16.32 -46.41 37.27
N ASN A 164 -15.54 -45.42 37.74
CA ASN A 164 -14.75 -45.54 38.95
C ASN A 164 -15.66 -45.70 40.17
N ARG A 165 -16.72 -44.87 40.29
CA ARG A 165 -17.73 -45.00 41.34
C ARG A 165 -18.43 -46.36 41.32
N ALA A 166 -18.77 -46.89 40.14
CA ALA A 166 -19.35 -48.21 40.01
C ALA A 166 -18.38 -49.34 40.42
N GLN A 167 -17.08 -49.18 40.14
CA GLN A 167 -16.05 -50.12 40.59
C GLN A 167 -15.84 -50.06 42.10
N GLU A 168 -15.83 -48.87 42.70
CA GLU A 168 -15.76 -48.68 44.15
C GLU A 168 -16.96 -49.32 44.86
N ALA A 169 -18.18 -49.12 44.34
CA ALA A 169 -19.38 -49.77 44.86
C ALA A 169 -19.28 -51.31 44.82
N ARG A 170 -18.84 -51.87 43.69
CA ARG A 170 -18.62 -53.33 43.56
C ARG A 170 -17.54 -53.85 44.52
N ALA A 171 -16.47 -53.08 44.71
CA ALA A 171 -15.42 -53.46 45.65
C ALA A 171 -15.96 -53.51 47.08
N GLN A 172 -16.74 -52.50 47.49
CA GLN A 172 -17.40 -52.47 48.79
C GLN A 172 -18.39 -53.64 48.98
N GLU A 173 -19.16 -53.98 47.94
CA GLU A 173 -20.04 -55.15 47.96
C GLU A 173 -19.25 -56.44 48.21
N PHE A 174 -18.19 -56.70 47.43
CA PHE A 174 -17.35 -57.88 47.62
C PHE A 174 -16.66 -57.92 48.99
N GLU A 175 -16.19 -56.79 49.51
CA GLU A 175 -15.64 -56.70 50.86
C GLU A 175 -16.69 -57.04 51.92
N SER A 176 -17.91 -56.54 51.76
CA SER A 176 -19.02 -56.83 52.67
C SER A 176 -19.44 -58.30 52.63
N GLU A 177 -19.52 -58.91 51.44
CA GLU A 177 -19.82 -60.32 51.25
C GLU A 177 -18.74 -61.21 51.88
N ARG A 178 -17.46 -60.85 51.67
CA ARG A 178 -16.33 -61.58 52.26
C ARG A 178 -16.38 -61.49 53.78
N ALA A 179 -16.62 -60.32 54.35
CA ALA A 179 -16.76 -60.13 55.79
C ALA A 179 -17.95 -60.92 56.35
N ALA A 180 -19.08 -60.97 55.64
CA ALA A 180 -20.25 -61.77 56.03
C ALA A 180 -19.94 -63.28 55.99
N ARG A 181 -19.29 -63.78 54.93
CA ARG A 181 -18.86 -65.19 54.83
C ARG A 181 -17.86 -65.54 55.92
N GLU A 182 -16.91 -64.65 56.22
CA GLU A 182 -15.95 -64.85 57.30
C GLU A 182 -16.65 -64.97 58.66
N ARG A 183 -17.64 -64.11 58.94
CA ARG A 183 -18.47 -64.22 60.16
C ARG A 183 -19.25 -65.53 60.21
N GLN A 184 -19.83 -65.95 59.07
CA GLN A 184 -20.58 -67.21 58.99
C GLN A 184 -19.68 -68.44 59.23
N LEU A 185 -18.47 -68.44 58.66
CA LEU A 185 -17.48 -69.50 58.89
C LEU A 185 -17.05 -69.54 60.35
N LYS A 186 -16.73 -68.39 60.96
CA LYS A 186 -16.41 -68.31 62.39
C LYS A 186 -17.53 -68.84 63.29
N LEU A 187 -18.79 -68.57 62.96
CA LEU A 187 -19.93 -69.12 63.71
C LEU A 187 -20.06 -70.64 63.53
N ARG A 188 -19.84 -71.15 62.32
CA ARG A 188 -19.82 -72.60 62.07
C ARG A 188 -18.65 -73.30 62.78
N GLU A 189 -17.46 -72.71 62.74
CA GLU A 189 -16.29 -73.20 63.47
C GLU A 189 -16.59 -73.31 64.96
N LYS A 190 -17.13 -72.23 65.56
CA LYS A 190 -17.55 -72.25 66.97
C LYS A 190 -18.60 -73.33 67.27
N ALA A 191 -19.63 -73.46 66.43
CA ALA A 191 -20.67 -74.48 66.63
C ALA A 191 -20.08 -75.90 66.55
N LEU A 192 -19.18 -76.16 65.60
CA LEU A 192 -18.50 -77.45 65.48
C LEU A 192 -17.56 -77.72 66.66
N GLU A 193 -16.85 -76.70 67.15
CA GLU A 193 -16.04 -76.79 68.37
C GLU A 193 -16.90 -77.11 69.60
N GLU A 194 -18.05 -76.45 69.75
CA GLU A 194 -19.03 -76.72 70.81
C GLU A 194 -19.60 -78.14 70.71
N GLU A 195 -20.01 -78.59 69.52
CA GLU A 195 -20.48 -79.96 69.28
C GLU A 195 -19.39 -81.01 69.58
N PHE A 196 -18.16 -80.76 69.15
CA PHE A 196 -17.02 -81.64 69.42
C PHE A 196 -16.76 -81.73 70.93
N ASN A 197 -16.78 -80.59 71.63
CA ASN A 197 -16.61 -80.53 73.08
C ASN A 197 -17.77 -81.21 73.82
N ALA A 198 -19.01 -81.06 73.35
CA ALA A 198 -20.17 -81.73 73.89
C ALA A 198 -20.04 -83.26 73.75
N ARG A 199 -19.74 -83.76 72.55
CA ARG A 199 -19.50 -85.20 72.31
C ARG A 199 -18.33 -85.73 73.12
N LYS A 200 -17.24 -84.97 73.24
CA LYS A 200 -16.10 -85.32 74.11
C LYS A 200 -16.55 -85.43 75.57
N SER A 201 -17.37 -84.50 76.06
CA SER A 201 -17.90 -84.55 77.43
C SER A 201 -18.87 -85.71 77.65
N GLU A 202 -19.70 -86.05 76.67
CA GLU A 202 -20.58 -87.21 76.71
C GLU A 202 -19.77 -88.51 76.71
N LEU A 203 -18.72 -88.59 75.91
CA LEU A 203 -17.83 -89.73 75.87
C LEU A 203 -17.09 -89.91 77.20
N ILE A 204 -16.61 -88.82 77.80
CA ILE A 204 -16.02 -88.87 79.15
C ILE A 204 -17.06 -89.38 80.16
N ARG A 205 -18.30 -88.86 80.14
CA ARG A 205 -19.37 -89.33 81.04
C ARG A 205 -19.74 -90.79 80.83
N THR A 206 -19.75 -91.30 79.59
CA THR A 206 -20.01 -92.72 79.34
C THR A 206 -18.85 -93.59 79.80
N PHE A 207 -17.60 -93.16 79.59
CA PHE A 207 -16.43 -93.82 80.18
C PHE A 207 -16.49 -93.83 81.71
N ASP A 208 -16.84 -92.71 82.35
CA ASP A 208 -16.98 -92.63 83.79
C ASP A 208 -18.11 -93.54 84.29
N ARG A 209 -19.26 -93.58 83.63
CA ARG A 209 -20.37 -94.49 83.99
C ARG A 209 -20.00 -95.96 83.80
N ILE A 210 -19.24 -96.30 82.75
CA ILE A 210 -18.71 -97.67 82.55
C ILE A 210 -17.72 -98.00 83.66
N ARG A 211 -16.83 -97.07 84.02
CA ARG A 211 -15.87 -97.22 85.10
C ARG A 211 -16.58 -97.41 86.44
N GLU A 212 -17.53 -96.57 86.79
CA GLU A 212 -18.36 -96.71 87.99
C GLU A 212 -19.11 -98.05 87.99
N GLY A 213 -19.65 -98.48 86.85
CA GLY A 213 -20.31 -99.77 86.69
C GLY A 213 -19.36 -100.96 86.88
N LEU A 214 -18.11 -100.85 86.43
CA LEU A 214 -17.05 -101.84 86.65
C LEU A 214 -16.61 -101.85 88.11
N GLU A 215 -16.34 -100.69 88.72
CA GLU A 215 -15.98 -100.56 90.13
C GLU A 215 -17.10 -101.06 91.05
N ALA A 216 -18.37 -100.85 90.70
CA ALA A 216 -19.50 -101.41 91.43
C ALA A 216 -19.59 -102.94 91.30
N ARG A 217 -19.28 -103.50 90.12
CA ARG A 217 -19.19 -104.95 89.91
C ARG A 217 -18.00 -105.55 90.66
N GLU A 218 -16.86 -104.89 90.68
CA GLU A 218 -15.69 -105.28 91.47
C GLU A 218 -16.00 -105.21 92.97
N LYS A 219 -16.65 -104.15 93.46
CA LYS A 219 -17.12 -104.08 94.85
C LYS A 219 -18.16 -105.15 95.18
N ALA A 220 -19.08 -105.46 94.27
CA ALA A 220 -20.05 -106.53 94.46
C ALA A 220 -19.38 -107.91 94.49
N LEU A 221 -18.34 -108.14 93.68
CA LEU A 221 -17.50 -109.34 93.71
C LEU A 221 -16.69 -109.42 95.00
N ALA A 222 -16.02 -108.34 95.39
CA ALA A 222 -15.26 -108.26 96.64
C ALA A 222 -16.14 -108.40 97.89
N ALA A 223 -17.38 -107.87 97.88
CA ALA A 223 -18.35 -108.10 98.94
C ALA A 223 -18.85 -109.55 98.97
N ARG A 224 -18.94 -110.21 97.81
CA ARG A 224 -19.23 -111.65 97.69
C ARG A 224 -18.08 -112.50 98.24
N GLU A 225 -16.85 -112.08 98.03
CA GLU A 225 -15.65 -112.72 98.58
C GLU A 225 -15.49 -112.46 100.09
N ALA A 226 -15.87 -111.27 100.58
CA ALA A 226 -15.83 -110.93 102.00
C ALA A 226 -16.97 -111.53 102.84
N GLN A 227 -18.08 -111.96 102.21
CA GLN A 227 -19.20 -112.66 102.86
C GLN A 227 -19.09 -114.20 102.81
N GLN A 228 -17.95 -114.75 102.40
CA GLN A 228 -17.63 -116.16 102.62
C GLN A 228 -16.88 -116.37 103.95
N PRO A 229 -17.53 -116.94 104.98
CA PRO A 229 -16.83 -117.53 106.10
C PRO A 229 -16.18 -118.85 105.70
N ALA A 230 -14.97 -119.09 106.22
CA ALA A 230 -14.28 -120.36 106.16
C ALA A 230 -15.10 -121.51 106.75
N LYS A 231 -15.58 -122.41 105.89
CA LYS A 231 -15.79 -123.86 106.05
C LYS A 231 -15.79 -124.42 104.62
N GLY A 232 -14.98 -125.37 104.16
CA GLY A 232 -14.18 -126.41 104.80
C GLY A 232 -14.34 -127.68 103.96
N GLY A 233 -13.22 -128.28 103.51
CA GLY A 233 -13.10 -129.61 102.89
C GLY A 233 -13.05 -129.60 101.35
N GLY A 234 -12.12 -130.24 100.64
CA GLY A 234 -11.07 -131.19 101.01
C GLY A 234 -10.97 -132.28 99.94
N ILE A 235 -9.91 -132.24 99.11
CA ILE A 235 -8.95 -133.28 98.70
C ILE A 235 -7.66 -132.52 98.36
#